data_AF-A0A2P9FHE7-F1
#
_entry.id   AF-A0A2P9FHE7-F1
#
_cell.length_a   1.000
_cell.length_b   1.000
_cell.length_c   1.000
_cell.angle_alpha   90.00
_cell.angle_beta   90.00
_cell.angle_gamma   90.00
#
_symmetry.space_group_name_H-M   'P 1'
#
loop_
_entity.id
_entity.type
_entity.pdbx_description
1 polymer ?
#
loop_
_entity_poly.entity_id
_entity_poly.type
_entity_poly.pdbx_seq_one_letter_code
_entity_poly.pdbx_strand_id
1 'polypeptide(L)'
;MSIPTTPNSPTNPGDDGKHGSHGGHGGHGGHGDHEGTSSPGGSGGPGGSEGFTNPTLRYFEDVVDWRHRRAGRAHTLVRAVHSTTTGRVVAVVSELASNPDDRGVTDDFGSVADAVLPALRRAFGAEPVEVFWIAHFGAFSYHDPTGPESFTQILLTAGPNGHVDDLTGDRTFTVRDVEELLGRALEPVDRVLARIDHEATRG
;
A
#
# COMPACT_ATOMS: atom_id res chain seq x y z
N MET A 1 22.89 0.68 -42.03
CA MET A 1 23.64 -0.17 -41.08
C MET A 1 24.94 0.52 -40.74
N SER A 2 25.04 1.11 -39.55
CA SER A 2 26.30 1.44 -38.87
C SER A 2 26.01 1.47 -37.37
N ILE A 3 26.79 0.74 -36.59
CA ILE A 3 26.76 0.62 -35.13
C ILE A 3 28.21 0.83 -34.64
N PRO A 4 28.47 0.98 -33.33
CA PRO A 4 28.63 2.24 -32.62
C PRO A 4 30.08 2.47 -32.16
N THR A 5 30.37 3.64 -31.59
CA THR A 5 31.63 3.91 -30.90
C THR A 5 31.38 4.35 -29.46
N THR A 6 31.80 3.51 -28.52
CA THR A 6 32.15 3.82 -27.12
C THR A 6 33.38 2.96 -26.78
N PRO A 7 34.10 3.13 -25.65
CA PRO A 7 34.02 4.16 -24.60
C PRO A 7 35.39 4.83 -24.33
N ASN A 8 35.42 5.87 -23.48
CA ASN A 8 36.63 6.24 -22.75
C ASN A 8 36.25 6.63 -21.31
N SER A 9 36.71 5.81 -20.35
CA SER A 9 37.06 6.21 -18.99
C SER A 9 38.56 5.95 -18.83
N PRO A 10 39.32 6.91 -18.27
CA PRO A 10 39.85 6.72 -16.91
C PRO A 10 39.88 8.08 -16.17
N THR A 11 40.13 8.25 -14.87
CA THR A 11 41.00 7.54 -13.91
C THR A 11 40.65 8.07 -12.51
N ASN A 12 40.70 7.20 -11.51
CA ASN A 12 40.80 7.57 -10.09
C ASN A 12 42.30 7.72 -9.76
N PRO A 13 42.73 8.69 -8.93
CA PRO A 13 43.54 8.28 -7.77
C PRO A 13 43.45 9.17 -6.52
N GLY A 14 43.58 8.50 -5.36
CA GLY A 14 44.15 9.03 -4.10
C GLY A 14 43.19 9.81 -3.20
N ASP A 15 43.37 9.90 -1.90
CA ASP A 15 44.28 9.25 -0.94
C ASP A 15 43.83 9.72 0.45
N ASP A 16 44.14 8.92 1.47
CA ASP A 16 44.35 9.27 2.89
C ASP A 16 43.50 10.33 3.64
N GLY A 17 42.85 9.89 4.72
CA GLY A 17 42.26 10.80 5.71
C GLY A 17 41.88 10.14 7.05
N LYS A 18 42.81 10.18 8.00
CA LYS A 18 42.75 9.65 9.37
C LYS A 18 41.71 10.32 10.29
N HIS A 19 41.24 9.53 11.26
CA HIS A 19 40.96 9.82 12.69
C HIS A 19 40.30 11.14 13.11
N GLY A 20 39.17 11.00 13.82
CA GLY A 20 38.62 12.03 14.71
C GLY A 20 37.54 11.46 15.61
N SER A 21 37.94 10.79 16.69
CA SER A 21 37.06 10.32 17.76
C SER A 21 37.16 11.29 18.93
N HIS A 22 36.06 12.00 19.24
CA HIS A 22 35.89 12.71 20.52
C HIS A 22 34.40 12.70 20.90
N GLY A 23 33.98 11.61 21.54
CA GLY A 23 32.76 11.58 22.34
C GLY A 23 33.06 12.16 23.72
N GLY A 24 32.47 13.31 24.02
CA GLY A 24 32.37 13.85 25.36
C GLY A 24 30.90 13.91 25.75
N HIS A 25 30.56 13.38 26.92
CA HIS A 25 29.59 13.96 27.86
C HIS A 25 29.66 13.17 29.16
N GLY A 26 30.14 13.84 30.22
CA GLY A 26 30.02 13.37 31.59
C GLY A 26 28.67 13.70 32.19
N GLY A 27 28.43 13.20 33.40
CA GLY A 27 27.52 13.85 34.34
C GLY A 27 26.55 12.94 35.11
N HIS A 28 27.05 12.40 36.22
CA HIS A 28 26.42 12.34 37.56
C HIS A 28 24.92 11.99 37.72
N GLY A 29 24.69 10.86 38.44
CA GLY A 29 24.28 10.90 39.86
C GLY A 29 22.78 10.95 40.19
N GLY A 30 22.34 10.03 41.05
CA GLY A 30 21.12 10.20 41.85
C GLY A 30 20.41 8.91 42.24
N HIS A 31 20.78 8.35 43.40
CA HIS A 31 19.94 7.41 44.16
C HIS A 31 18.71 8.14 44.73
N GLY A 32 17.60 7.41 44.84
CA GLY A 32 16.40 7.83 45.55
C GLY A 32 15.41 6.69 45.63
N ASP A 33 15.57 5.84 46.64
CA ASP A 33 14.57 4.86 47.07
C ASP A 33 13.34 5.61 47.64
N HIS A 34 12.13 5.14 47.33
CA HIS A 34 11.01 5.24 48.27
C HIS A 34 9.97 4.15 48.02
N GLU A 35 9.68 3.46 49.12
CA GLU A 35 8.63 2.48 49.32
C GLU A 35 7.22 3.06 49.10
N GLY A 36 6.30 2.22 48.65
CA GLY A 36 4.87 2.52 48.62
C GLY A 36 4.06 1.24 48.39
N THR A 37 3.42 0.78 49.44
CA THR A 37 2.73 -0.51 49.59
C THR A 37 1.26 -0.47 49.11
N SER A 38 0.77 -1.65 48.71
CA SER A 38 -0.60 -2.17 48.86
C SER A 38 -1.72 -1.86 47.82
N SER A 39 -2.18 -2.96 47.21
CA SER A 39 -3.40 -3.29 46.42
C SER A 39 -4.76 -2.98 47.11
N PRO A 40 -5.98 -3.39 46.61
CA PRO A 40 -6.37 -4.15 45.40
C PRO A 40 -7.65 -3.67 44.65
N GLY A 41 -7.96 -4.31 43.51
CA GLY A 41 -9.35 -4.56 43.08
C GLY A 41 -9.85 -3.73 41.88
N GLY A 42 -10.04 -4.40 40.74
CA GLY A 42 -10.64 -3.79 39.56
C GLY A 42 -10.74 -4.76 38.39
N SER A 43 -11.62 -5.76 38.53
CA SER A 43 -12.12 -6.58 37.44
C SER A 43 -12.78 -5.69 36.36
N GLY A 44 -12.12 -5.50 35.22
CA GLY A 44 -12.70 -4.94 34.01
C GLY A 44 -12.31 -5.81 32.83
N GLY A 45 -13.22 -6.71 32.44
CA GLY A 45 -13.09 -7.52 31.23
C GLY A 45 -13.06 -6.66 29.95
N PRO A 46 -12.78 -7.29 28.81
CA PRO A 46 -12.22 -6.62 27.64
C PRO A 46 -13.22 -5.63 27.04
N GLY A 47 -12.82 -4.36 26.99
CA GLY A 47 -13.41 -3.40 26.07
C GLY A 47 -13.11 -3.89 24.65
N GLY A 48 -14.04 -4.65 24.09
CA GLY A 48 -14.09 -4.90 22.66
C GLY A 48 -14.04 -3.53 21.99
N SER A 49 -13.04 -3.33 21.15
CA SER A 49 -13.05 -2.28 20.15
C SER A 49 -14.24 -2.54 19.23
N GLU A 50 -15.41 -2.08 19.64
CA GLU A 50 -16.58 -1.95 18.78
C GLU A 50 -16.15 -1.00 17.66
N GLY A 51 -15.73 -1.60 16.54
CA GLY A 51 -15.44 -0.86 15.33
C GLY A 51 -16.67 -0.02 15.00
N PHE A 52 -16.53 1.29 15.09
CA PHE A 52 -17.51 2.22 14.58
C PHE A 52 -17.67 1.97 13.09
N THR A 53 -18.60 1.09 12.72
CA THR A 53 -19.01 0.94 11.34
C THR A 53 -19.75 2.21 11.00
N ASN A 54 -19.04 3.15 10.35
CA ASN A 54 -19.68 4.33 9.82
C ASN A 54 -20.71 3.86 8.78
N PRO A 55 -22.03 3.98 9.04
CA PRO A 55 -23.07 3.36 8.21
C PRO A 55 -23.10 3.94 6.79
N THR A 56 -22.38 5.04 6.56
CA THR A 56 -22.24 5.67 5.25
C THR A 56 -21.13 5.07 4.39
N LEU A 57 -20.27 4.22 4.96
CA LEU A 57 -19.15 3.58 4.28
C LEU A 57 -19.48 2.11 3.96
N ARG A 58 -19.37 1.75 2.68
CA ARG A 58 -19.46 0.35 2.23
C ARG A 58 -18.06 -0.12 1.84
N TYR A 59 -17.70 -1.33 2.24
CA TYR A 59 -16.38 -1.89 1.99
C TYR A 59 -16.43 -2.96 0.91
N PHE A 60 -15.36 -3.02 0.13
CA PHE A 60 -15.07 -4.07 -0.84
C PHE A 60 -13.63 -4.53 -0.63
N GLU A 61 -13.42 -5.84 -0.63
CA GLU A 61 -12.10 -6.46 -0.54
C GLU A 61 -12.13 -7.75 -1.36
N ASP A 62 -11.30 -7.82 -2.40
CA ASP A 62 -11.23 -9.00 -3.27
C ASP A 62 -9.92 -9.02 -4.09
N VAL A 63 -9.58 -10.19 -4.63
CA VAL A 63 -8.55 -10.33 -5.66
C VAL A 63 -9.18 -10.10 -7.02
N VAL A 64 -8.65 -9.13 -7.76
CA VAL A 64 -9.12 -8.81 -9.12
C VAL A 64 -8.09 -9.25 -10.14
N ASP A 65 -8.52 -10.14 -11.04
CA ASP A 65 -7.77 -10.51 -12.23
C ASP A 65 -7.80 -9.38 -13.26
N TRP A 66 -6.65 -9.13 -13.87
CA TRP A 66 -6.50 -8.15 -14.93
C TRP A 66 -5.53 -8.65 -16.01
N ARG A 67 -5.41 -7.90 -17.10
CA ARG A 67 -4.52 -8.23 -18.20
C ARG A 67 -3.61 -7.05 -18.52
N HIS A 68 -2.32 -7.21 -18.25
CA HIS A 68 -1.29 -6.29 -18.66
C HIS A 68 -1.25 -6.19 -20.18
N ARG A 69 -1.24 -4.96 -20.71
CA ARG A 69 -1.32 -4.67 -22.15
C ARG A 69 -0.19 -5.31 -22.97
N ARG A 70 0.96 -5.58 -22.35
CA ARG A 70 2.13 -6.19 -23.02
C ARG A 70 2.53 -7.57 -22.50
N ALA A 71 2.13 -7.95 -21.29
CA ALA A 71 2.75 -9.07 -20.56
C ALA A 71 1.77 -10.18 -20.17
N GLY A 72 0.47 -10.01 -20.40
CA GLY A 72 -0.53 -11.06 -20.21
C GLY A 72 -1.29 -10.94 -18.89
N ARG A 73 -1.74 -12.08 -18.33
CA ARG A 73 -2.60 -12.10 -17.14
C ARG A 73 -1.82 -11.77 -15.87
N ALA A 74 -2.46 -11.04 -14.97
CA ALA A 74 -1.98 -10.70 -13.64
C ALA A 74 -3.18 -10.53 -12.69
N HIS A 75 -2.92 -10.34 -11.41
CA HIS A 75 -3.94 -10.14 -10.39
C HIS A 75 -3.44 -9.14 -9.33
N THR A 76 -4.37 -8.56 -8.58
CA THR A 76 -4.07 -7.61 -7.51
C THR A 76 -5.07 -7.76 -6.38
N LEU A 77 -4.67 -7.47 -5.14
CA LEU A 77 -5.62 -7.29 -4.04
C LEU A 77 -6.16 -5.87 -4.08
N VAL A 78 -7.48 -5.74 -4.17
CA VAL A 78 -8.18 -4.45 -4.08
C VAL A 78 -8.89 -4.35 -2.74
N ARG A 79 -8.61 -3.27 -2.01
CA ARG A 79 -9.35 -2.86 -0.81
C ARG A 79 -9.95 -1.49 -1.07
N ALA A 80 -11.27 -1.37 -1.00
CA ALA A 80 -11.95 -0.14 -1.34
C ALA A 80 -13.07 0.20 -0.35
N VAL A 81 -13.30 1.51 -0.20
CA VAL A 81 -14.45 2.05 0.52
C VAL A 81 -15.24 2.97 -0.38
N HIS A 82 -16.57 2.86 -0.34
CA HIS A 82 -17.50 3.76 -1.00
C HIS A 82 -18.26 4.59 0.02
N SER A 83 -18.17 5.91 -0.10
CA SER A 83 -18.97 6.85 0.69
C SER A 83 -20.33 7.06 0.02
N THR A 84 -21.38 6.51 0.61
CA THR A 84 -22.77 6.70 0.13
C THR A 84 -23.26 8.15 0.24
N THR A 85 -22.60 9.00 1.04
CA THR A 85 -22.89 10.43 1.15
C THR A 85 -22.34 11.23 -0.03
N THR A 86 -21.14 10.90 -0.51
CA THR A 86 -20.44 11.68 -1.55
C THR A 86 -20.39 10.99 -2.91
N GLY A 87 -20.68 9.69 -2.97
CA GLY A 87 -20.53 8.86 -4.17
C GLY A 87 -19.07 8.54 -4.52
N ARG A 88 -18.10 8.97 -3.70
CA ARG A 88 -16.67 8.78 -3.93
C ARG A 88 -16.20 7.42 -3.43
N VAL A 89 -15.23 6.86 -4.14
CA VAL A 89 -14.53 5.62 -3.75
C VAL A 89 -13.06 5.92 -3.49
N VAL A 90 -12.50 5.34 -2.45
CA VAL A 90 -11.04 5.21 -2.28
C VAL A 90 -10.69 3.74 -2.53
N ALA A 91 -9.74 3.48 -3.43
CA ALA A 91 -9.32 2.14 -3.81
C ALA A 91 -7.81 1.98 -3.62
N VAL A 92 -7.42 1.06 -2.74
CA VAL A 92 -6.05 0.65 -2.49
C VAL A 92 -5.79 -0.64 -3.26
N VAL A 93 -4.84 -0.59 -4.19
CA VAL A 93 -4.48 -1.65 -5.13
C VAL A 93 -3.09 -2.16 -4.74
N SER A 94 -3.04 -3.37 -4.20
CA SER A 94 -1.78 -3.95 -3.72
C SER A 94 -1.16 -4.84 -4.79
N GLU A 95 0.09 -4.58 -5.15
CA GLU A 95 0.85 -5.49 -6.01
C GLU A 95 1.11 -6.80 -5.28
N LEU A 96 1.04 -7.93 -6.01
CA LEU A 96 1.27 -9.25 -5.45
C LEU A 96 2.48 -9.93 -6.11
N ALA A 97 3.39 -10.45 -5.30
CA ALA A 97 4.59 -11.18 -5.74
C ALA A 97 4.29 -12.50 -6.47
N SER A 98 3.05 -12.99 -6.43
CA SER A 98 2.57 -14.12 -7.21
C SER A 98 2.40 -13.80 -8.70
N ASN A 99 2.46 -12.53 -9.10
CA ASN A 99 2.50 -12.15 -10.50
C ASN A 99 3.88 -12.44 -11.10
N PRO A 100 3.95 -12.91 -12.36
CA PRO A 100 5.21 -12.97 -13.07
C PRO A 100 5.84 -11.59 -13.27
N ASP A 101 7.16 -11.56 -13.37
CA ASP A 101 7.99 -10.40 -13.69
C ASP A 101 7.42 -9.61 -14.90
N ASP A 102 7.62 -8.29 -14.91
CA ASP A 102 7.11 -7.32 -15.90
C ASP A 102 5.58 -7.13 -15.90
N ARG A 103 4.91 -7.40 -14.76
CA ARG A 103 3.46 -7.22 -14.58
C ARG A 103 3.14 -6.43 -13.30
N GLY A 104 4.03 -5.49 -12.95
CA GLY A 104 3.81 -4.60 -11.82
C GLY A 104 2.55 -3.76 -12.02
N VAL A 105 1.89 -3.38 -10.92
CA VAL A 105 0.64 -2.61 -11.03
C VAL A 105 0.89 -1.21 -11.60
N THR A 106 2.07 -0.63 -11.37
CA THR A 106 2.46 0.68 -11.91
C THR A 106 2.96 0.61 -13.35
N ASP A 107 3.28 -0.56 -13.90
CA ASP A 107 3.67 -0.69 -15.31
C ASP A 107 2.49 -0.48 -16.27
N ASP A 108 1.27 -0.69 -15.78
CA ASP A 108 0.01 -0.54 -16.53
C ASP A 108 -1.19 -0.36 -15.59
N PHE A 109 -1.15 0.68 -14.76
CA PHE A 109 -2.21 0.91 -13.78
C PHE A 109 -3.55 1.24 -14.44
N GLY A 110 -3.53 1.81 -15.65
CA GLY A 110 -4.74 2.00 -16.46
C GLY A 110 -5.52 0.69 -16.70
N SER A 111 -4.84 -0.40 -17.08
CA SER A 111 -5.50 -1.71 -17.26
C SER A 111 -5.99 -2.31 -15.95
N VAL A 112 -5.30 -2.03 -14.83
CA VAL A 112 -5.78 -2.43 -13.50
C VAL A 112 -7.10 -1.72 -13.20
N ALA A 113 -7.16 -0.39 -13.37
CA ALA A 113 -8.37 0.38 -13.11
C ALA A 113 -9.56 -0.05 -13.99
N ASP A 114 -9.31 -0.33 -15.27
CA ASP A 114 -10.34 -0.85 -16.19
C ASP A 114 -10.92 -2.20 -15.73
N ALA A 115 -10.11 -3.06 -15.09
CA ALA A 115 -10.57 -4.33 -14.53
C ALA A 115 -11.29 -4.16 -13.17
N VAL A 116 -10.82 -3.23 -12.34
CA VAL A 116 -11.34 -3.00 -10.99
C VAL A 116 -12.67 -2.25 -10.99
N LEU A 117 -12.87 -1.28 -11.87
CA LEU A 117 -14.11 -0.48 -11.94
C LEU A 117 -15.38 -1.34 -12.06
N PRO A 118 -15.47 -2.35 -12.96
CA PRO A 118 -16.61 -3.27 -12.99
C PRO A 118 -16.85 -4.03 -11.68
N ALA A 119 -15.79 -4.43 -10.97
CA ALA A 119 -15.91 -5.11 -9.68
C ALA A 119 -16.48 -4.18 -8.60
N LEU A 120 -15.99 -2.95 -8.53
CA LEU A 120 -16.50 -1.92 -7.62
C LEU A 120 -17.97 -1.57 -7.90
N ARG A 121 -18.34 -1.40 -9.18
CA ARG A 121 -19.73 -1.15 -9.60
C ARG A 121 -20.65 -2.27 -9.14
N ARG A 122 -20.24 -3.53 -9.30
CA ARG A 122 -21.01 -4.70 -8.85
C ARG A 122 -21.14 -4.74 -7.33
N ALA A 123 -20.05 -4.49 -6.61
CA ALA A 123 -20.02 -4.54 -5.15
C ALA A 123 -20.87 -3.44 -4.50
N PHE A 124 -20.80 -2.21 -5.05
CA PHE A 124 -21.47 -1.06 -4.45
C PHE A 124 -22.87 -0.79 -5.03
N GLY A 125 -23.20 -1.37 -6.18
CA GLY A 125 -24.49 -1.21 -6.86
C GLY A 125 -24.70 0.17 -7.47
N ALA A 126 -23.63 0.95 -7.66
CA ALA A 126 -23.66 2.30 -8.21
C ALA A 126 -22.39 2.61 -8.99
N GLU A 127 -22.48 3.55 -9.92
CA GLU A 127 -21.32 4.13 -10.60
C GLU A 127 -20.60 5.07 -9.63
N PRO A 128 -19.30 4.87 -9.33
CA PRO A 128 -18.54 5.83 -8.55
C PRO A 128 -18.52 7.19 -9.25
N VAL A 129 -18.80 8.27 -8.51
CA VAL A 129 -18.65 9.64 -9.03
C VAL A 129 -17.19 9.92 -9.35
N GLU A 130 -16.31 9.42 -8.49
CA GLU A 130 -14.86 9.59 -8.54
C GLU A 130 -14.22 8.41 -7.81
N VAL A 131 -13.07 7.96 -8.30
CA VAL A 131 -12.25 6.96 -7.62
C VAL A 131 -10.87 7.54 -7.34
N PHE A 132 -10.50 7.54 -6.06
CA PHE A 132 -9.17 7.90 -5.60
C PHE A 132 -8.31 6.63 -5.54
N TRP A 133 -7.36 6.51 -6.46
CA TRP A 133 -6.54 5.32 -6.63
C TRP A 133 -5.24 5.42 -5.87
N ILE A 134 -4.91 4.38 -5.12
CA ILE A 134 -3.67 4.27 -4.35
C ILE A 134 -3.00 2.94 -4.70
N ALA A 135 -1.82 2.99 -5.32
CA ALA A 135 -0.96 1.82 -5.46
C ALA A 135 -0.28 1.52 -4.12
N HIS A 136 -0.17 0.24 -3.79
CA HIS A 136 0.36 -0.23 -2.52
C HIS A 136 1.42 -1.31 -2.72
N PHE A 137 2.61 -1.05 -2.19
CA PHE A 137 3.79 -1.92 -2.31
C PHE A 137 4.37 -2.22 -0.93
N GLY A 138 5.14 -3.30 -0.84
CA GLY A 138 5.84 -3.73 0.37
C GLY A 138 6.40 -5.13 0.19
N ALA A 139 6.69 -5.82 1.30
CA ALA A 139 7.29 -7.15 1.29
C ALA A 139 6.49 -8.24 0.54
N PHE A 140 5.21 -8.00 0.29
CA PHE A 140 4.31 -8.87 -0.48
C PHE A 140 4.31 -8.57 -2.00
N SER A 141 4.97 -7.50 -2.43
CA SER A 141 5.10 -7.09 -3.84
C SER A 141 6.40 -7.62 -4.46
N TYR A 142 6.42 -7.78 -5.79
CA TYR A 142 7.64 -8.18 -6.50
C TYR A 142 8.64 -7.03 -6.59
N HIS A 143 8.14 -5.80 -6.77
CA HIS A 143 8.97 -4.63 -7.02
C HIS A 143 9.90 -4.27 -5.84
N ASP A 144 9.46 -4.51 -4.60
CA ASP A 144 10.27 -4.20 -3.42
C ASP A 144 10.02 -5.16 -2.24
N PRO A 145 10.48 -6.42 -2.32
CA PRO A 145 10.21 -7.43 -1.29
C PRO A 145 10.94 -7.14 0.04
N THR A 146 11.86 -6.18 0.05
CA THR A 146 12.70 -5.85 1.23
C THR A 146 12.55 -4.41 1.71
N GLY A 147 11.93 -3.54 0.93
CA GLY A 147 11.74 -2.14 1.27
C GLY A 147 10.50 -1.88 2.11
N PRO A 148 10.36 -0.63 2.59
CA PRO A 148 9.24 -0.25 3.43
C PRO A 148 7.93 -0.31 2.66
N GLU A 149 6.84 -0.59 3.37
CA GLU A 149 5.49 -0.47 2.82
C GLU A 149 5.26 0.97 2.34
N SER A 150 4.72 1.11 1.13
CA SER A 150 4.51 2.41 0.49
C SER A 150 3.16 2.50 -0.20
N PHE A 151 2.60 3.71 -0.17
CA PHE A 151 1.30 4.02 -0.74
C PHE A 151 1.45 5.23 -1.64
N THR A 152 1.07 5.10 -2.91
CA THR A 152 1.24 6.16 -3.91
C THR A 152 -0.08 6.42 -4.60
N GLN A 153 -0.55 7.66 -4.56
CA GLN A 153 -1.73 8.04 -5.35
C GLN A 153 -1.39 7.99 -6.83
N ILE A 154 -2.23 7.29 -7.60
CA ILE A 154 -2.13 7.22 -9.06
C ILE A 154 -3.21 8.10 -9.67
N LEU A 155 -2.79 9.04 -10.51
CA LEU A 155 -3.71 9.85 -11.29
C LEU A 155 -4.06 9.12 -12.58
N LEU A 156 -5.36 9.02 -12.87
CA LEU A 156 -5.86 8.40 -14.09
C LEU A 156 -6.63 9.40 -14.92
N THR A 157 -6.37 9.38 -16.22
CA THR A 157 -7.15 10.10 -17.21
C THR A 157 -7.85 9.10 -18.13
N ALA A 158 -9.14 9.34 -18.41
CA ALA A 158 -9.85 8.54 -19.40
C ALA A 158 -9.26 8.76 -20.79
N GLY A 159 -8.84 7.69 -21.46
CA GLY A 159 -8.34 7.69 -22.82
C GLY A 159 -9.27 6.94 -23.79
N PRO A 160 -8.96 6.98 -25.11
CA PRO A 160 -9.79 6.34 -26.13
C PRO A 160 -9.82 4.80 -26.05
N ASN A 161 -8.83 4.19 -25.40
CA ASN A 161 -8.67 2.74 -25.28
C ASN A 161 -8.65 2.27 -23.81
N GLY A 162 -9.27 3.02 -22.91
CA GLY A 162 -9.22 2.75 -21.46
C GLY A 162 -8.50 3.85 -20.70
N HIS A 163 -8.22 3.61 -19.42
CA HIS A 163 -7.52 4.58 -18.58
C HIS A 163 -6.03 4.67 -18.93
N VAL A 164 -5.49 5.88 -18.81
CA VAL A 164 -4.05 6.16 -18.91
C VAL A 164 -3.60 6.74 -17.58
N ASP A 165 -2.60 6.11 -17.00
CA ASP A 165 -1.96 6.57 -15.78
C ASP A 165 -0.95 7.69 -16.05
N ASP A 166 -0.90 8.62 -15.10
CA ASP A 166 0.12 9.66 -15.02
C ASP A 166 0.91 9.48 -13.72
N LEU A 167 2.11 8.90 -13.86
CA LEU A 167 3.05 8.62 -12.76
C LEU A 167 3.98 9.82 -12.47
N THR A 168 3.80 10.96 -13.14
CA THR A 168 4.68 12.14 -12.95
C THR A 168 4.27 13.00 -11.74
N GLY A 169 3.10 12.71 -11.16
CA GLY A 169 2.49 13.45 -10.05
C GLY A 169 2.33 12.64 -8.77
N ASP A 170 3.16 11.62 -8.58
CA ASP A 170 3.06 10.68 -7.46
C ASP A 170 3.10 11.39 -6.10
N ARG A 171 1.96 11.31 -5.39
CA ARG A 171 1.87 11.71 -3.98
C ARG A 171 1.93 10.46 -3.12
N THR A 172 2.91 10.41 -2.23
CA THR A 172 3.04 9.32 -1.27
C THR A 172 2.19 9.56 -0.02
N PHE A 173 1.70 8.47 0.56
CA PHE A 173 0.86 8.44 1.76
C PHE A 173 1.52 7.53 2.80
N THR A 174 1.29 7.84 4.07
CA THR A 174 1.59 6.90 5.15
C THR A 174 0.45 5.90 5.30
N VAL A 175 0.71 4.75 5.94
CA VAL A 175 -0.34 3.77 6.27
C VAL A 175 -1.50 4.44 7.01
N ARG A 176 -1.20 5.35 7.95
CA ARG A 176 -2.21 6.07 8.73
C ARG A 176 -3.09 6.94 7.85
N ASP A 177 -2.52 7.66 6.88
CA ASP A 177 -3.33 8.48 5.97
C ASP A 177 -4.31 7.61 5.16
N VAL A 178 -3.87 6.42 4.74
CA VAL A 178 -4.71 5.49 3.99
C VAL A 178 -5.79 4.87 4.89
N GLU A 179 -5.46 4.51 6.13
CA GLU A 179 -6.44 4.02 7.11
C GLU A 179 -7.49 5.07 7.45
N GLU A 180 -7.10 6.34 7.55
CA GLU A 180 -8.01 7.47 7.74
C GLU A 180 -8.95 7.64 6.53
N LEU A 181 -8.42 7.52 5.30
CA LEU A 181 -9.24 7.55 4.07
C LEU A 181 -10.21 6.38 3.96
N LEU A 182 -9.78 5.19 4.40
CA LEU A 182 -10.63 4.00 4.42
C LEU A 182 -11.62 4.00 5.58
N GLY A 183 -11.36 4.73 6.65
CA GLY A 183 -12.15 4.70 7.88
C GLY A 183 -11.96 3.41 8.70
N ARG A 184 -10.88 2.65 8.45
CA ARG A 184 -10.53 1.42 9.16
C ARG A 184 -9.04 1.11 9.03
N ALA A 185 -8.53 0.32 9.98
CA ALA A 185 -7.17 -0.21 9.92
C ALA A 185 -6.99 -1.14 8.71
N LEU A 186 -5.78 -1.12 8.13
CA LEU A 186 -5.39 -2.01 7.05
C LEU A 186 -4.83 -3.30 7.64
N GLU A 187 -5.51 -4.41 7.36
CA GLU A 187 -4.96 -5.72 7.68
C GLU A 187 -3.77 -6.03 6.76
N PRO A 188 -2.73 -6.74 7.26
CA PRO A 188 -1.63 -7.22 6.43
C PRO A 188 -2.11 -8.02 5.21
N VAL A 189 -1.49 -7.80 4.06
CA VAL A 189 -1.91 -8.36 2.76
C VAL A 189 -1.95 -9.89 2.78
N ASP A 190 -0.93 -10.54 3.37
CA ASP A 190 -0.84 -11.99 3.50
C ASP A 190 -2.04 -12.59 4.26
N ARG A 191 -2.48 -11.93 5.33
CA ARG A 191 -3.65 -12.35 6.12
C ARG A 191 -4.95 -12.20 5.34
N VAL A 192 -5.09 -11.10 4.60
CA VAL A 192 -6.26 -10.86 3.76
C VAL A 192 -6.36 -11.92 2.66
N LEU A 193 -5.26 -12.19 1.96
CA LEU A 193 -5.23 -13.20 0.90
C LEU A 193 -5.56 -14.60 1.44
N ALA A 194 -5.00 -14.97 2.59
CA ALA A 194 -5.31 -16.25 3.22
C ALA A 194 -6.81 -16.37 3.58
N ARG A 195 -7.44 -15.28 4.03
CA ARG A 195 -8.89 -15.25 4.31
C ARG A 195 -9.71 -15.46 3.03
N ILE A 196 -9.41 -14.71 1.96
CA ILE A 196 -10.14 -14.79 0.68
C ILE A 196 -10.04 -16.21 0.09
N ASP A 197 -8.85 -16.81 0.07
CA ASP A 197 -8.64 -18.17 -0.44
C ASP A 197 -9.43 -19.22 0.38
N HIS A 198 -9.48 -19.05 1.70
CA HIS A 198 -10.28 -19.89 2.59
C HIS A 198 -11.79 -19.76 2.39
N GLU A 199 -12.27 -18.59 1.94
CA GLU A 199 -13.68 -18.38 1.61
C GLU A 199 -14.02 -18.97 0.24
N ALA A 200 -13.13 -18.81 -0.74
CA ALA A 200 -13.29 -19.36 -2.08
C ALA A 200 -13.33 -20.90 -2.11
N THR A 201 -12.59 -21.56 -1.22
CA THR A 201 -12.52 -23.03 -1.13
C THR A 201 -13.68 -23.69 -0.38
N ARG A 202 -14.56 -22.89 0.27
CA ARG A 202 -15.73 -23.40 1.02
C ARG A 202 -17.07 -23.22 0.28
N GLY A 203 -17.10 -22.45 -0.80
CA GLY A 203 -18.28 -22.24 -1.65
C GLY A 203 -18.42 -23.30 -2.72
#